data_AF-A0A430QS63-F1
#
_entry.id   AF-A0A430QS63-F1
#
_cell.length_a   1.000
_cell.length_b   1.000
_cell.length_c   1.000
_cell.angle_alpha   90.00
_cell.angle_beta   90.00
_cell.angle_gamma   90.00
#
_symmetry.space_group_name_H-M   'P 1'
#
loop_
_entity.id
_entity.type
_entity.pdbx_description
1 polymer ?
#
loop_
_entity_poly.entity_id
_entity_poly.type
_entity_poly.pdbx_seq_one_letter_code
_entity_poly.pdbx_strand_id
1 'polypeptide(L)' 'MTTALMFYSLAFMRFAYLVQPRNMLLFACHFANETAQSCQLVRYCDYWYVKSESDRNEIRRKYQS' A
#
# COMPACT_ATOMS: atom_id res chain seq x y z
N MET A 1 -0.50 -6.26 -8.49
CA MET A 1 0.50 -6.69 -7.48
C MET A 1 0.10 -6.25 -6.07
N THR A 2 -0.23 -4.97 -5.85
CA THR A 2 -0.68 -4.38 -4.57
C THR A 2 -1.81 -5.13 -3.87
N THR A 3 -2.93 -5.42 -4.55
CA THR A 3 -4.09 -6.04 -3.90
C THR A 3 -3.83 -7.48 -3.47
N ALA A 4 -3.14 -8.27 -4.30
CA ALA A 4 -2.80 -9.65 -3.98
C ALA A 4 -1.75 -9.74 -2.84
N LEU A 5 -0.76 -8.84 -2.84
CA LEU A 5 0.20 -8.74 -1.73
C LEU A 5 -0.48 -8.31 -0.43
N MET A 6 -1.49 -7.44 -0.49
CA MET A 6 -2.21 -6.96 0.68
C MET A 6 -2.93 -8.12 1.40
N PHE A 7 -3.70 -8.92 0.65
CA PHE A 7 -4.32 -10.12 1.23
C PHE A 7 -3.31 -11.14 1.77
N TYR A 8 -2.16 -11.26 1.12
CA TYR A 8 -1.08 -12.15 1.57
C TYR A 8 -0.45 -11.65 2.89
N SER A 9 -0.10 -10.36 2.99
CA SER A 9 0.43 -9.73 4.20
C SER A 9 -0.52 -9.85 5.39
N LEU A 10 -1.82 -9.64 5.19
CA LEU A 10 -2.83 -9.78 6.24
C LEU A 10 -2.91 -11.21 6.78
N ALA A 11 -2.82 -12.22 5.91
CA ALA A 11 -2.78 -13.62 6.31
C ALA A 11 -1.54 -13.93 7.17
N PHE A 12 -0.37 -13.40 6.79
CA PHE A 12 0.87 -13.56 7.55
C PHE A 12 0.84 -12.81 8.89
N MET A 13 0.24 -11.62 8.95
CA MET A 13 0.04 -10.88 10.21
C MET A 13 -0.85 -11.65 11.19
N ARG A 14 -1.92 -12.30 10.70
CA ARG A 14 -2.78 -13.16 11.54
C ARG A 14 -2.00 -14.36 12.08
N PHE A 15 -1.15 -14.97 11.26
CA PHE A 15 -0.30 -16.08 11.70
C PHE A 15 0.75 -15.63 12.74
N ALA A 16 1.41 -14.49 12.54
CA ALA A 16 2.38 -13.94 13.48
C ALA A 16 1.78 -13.59 14.86
N TYR A 17 0.48 -13.27 14.91
CA TYR A 17 -0.26 -13.02 16.15
C TYR A 17 -0.70 -14.31 16.86
N LEU A 18 -1.09 -15.34 16.10
CA LEU A 18 -1.62 -16.61 16.64
C LEU A 18 -0.52 -17.64 16.99
N VAL A 19 0.64 -17.60 16.33
CA VAL A 19 1.74 -18.53 16.60
C VAL A 19 2.44 -18.17 17.93
N GLN A 20 2.81 -19.18 18.73
CA GLN A 20 3.42 -18.99 20.05
C GLN A 20 4.84 -19.59 20.05
N PRO A 21 5.88 -18.82 20.43
CA PRO A 21 5.87 -17.44 20.93
C PRO A 21 5.55 -16.38 19.86
N ARG A 22 4.82 -15.32 20.23
CA ARG A 22 4.32 -14.29 19.31
C ARG A 22 5.46 -13.40 18.82
N ASN A 23 5.61 -13.24 17.51
CA ASN A 23 6.64 -12.37 16.92
C ASN A 23 6.06 -11.00 16.53
N MET A 24 5.98 -10.11 17.54
CA MET A 24 5.40 -8.77 17.38
C MET A 24 6.24 -7.83 16.50
N LEU A 25 7.57 -8.05 16.41
CA LEU A 25 8.45 -7.25 15.55
C LEU A 25 8.15 -7.52 14.06
N LEU A 26 7.97 -8.78 13.69
CA LEU A 26 7.59 -9.15 12.33
C LEU A 26 6.21 -8.59 11.98
N PHE A 27 5.25 -8.68 12.92
CA PHE A 27 3.92 -8.10 12.76
C PHE A 27 3.97 -6.58 12.51
N ALA A 28 4.74 -5.84 13.31
CA ALA A 28 4.87 -4.38 13.15
C ALA A 28 5.52 -4.02 11.81
N CYS A 29 6.53 -4.77 11.38
CA CYS A 29 7.17 -4.59 10.07
C CYS A 29 6.17 -4.82 8.93
N HIS A 30 5.43 -5.93 8.95
CA HIS A 30 4.41 -6.22 7.94
C HIS A 30 3.29 -5.18 7.94
N PHE A 31 2.86 -4.71 9.11
CA PHE A 31 1.85 -3.66 9.22
C PHE A 31 2.31 -2.33 8.61
N ALA A 32 3.54 -1.91 8.91
CA ALA A 32 4.11 -0.70 8.34
C ALA A 32 4.25 -0.80 6.81
N ASN A 33 4.74 -1.94 6.31
CA ASN A 33 4.89 -2.20 4.88
C ASN A 33 3.53 -2.21 4.16
N GLU A 34 2.52 -2.82 4.77
CA GLU A 34 1.14 -2.86 4.27
C GLU A 34 0.50 -1.47 4.23
N THR A 35 0.75 -0.66 5.26
CA THR A 35 0.24 0.71 5.34
C THR A 35 0.88 1.58 4.25
N ALA A 36 2.19 1.48 4.06
CA ALA A 36 2.88 2.17 2.98
C ALA A 36 2.36 1.74 1.59
N GLN A 37 2.13 0.43 1.41
CA GLN A 37 1.58 -0.14 0.19
C GLN A 37 0.13 0.34 -0.05
N SER A 38 -0.68 0.46 1.00
CA SER A 38 -2.04 1.00 0.94
C SER A 38 -2.06 2.46 0.52
N CYS A 39 -1.20 3.30 1.12
CA CYS A 39 -1.06 4.70 0.74
C CYS A 39 -0.67 4.87 -0.74
N GLN A 40 0.25 4.04 -1.24
CA GLN A 40 0.61 4.05 -2.67
C GLN A 40 -0.55 3.62 -3.56
N LEU A 41 -1.34 2.63 -3.13
CA LEU A 41 -2.54 2.21 -3.86
C LEU A 41 -3.58 3.33 -3.94
N VAL A 42 -3.82 4.05 -2.84
CA VAL A 42 -4.74 5.20 -2.83
C VAL A 42 -4.27 6.27 -3.81
N ARG A 43 -2.98 6.61 -3.80
CA ARG A 43 -2.41 7.59 -4.74
C ARG A 43 -2.52 7.13 -6.19
N TYR A 44 -2.33 5.84 -6.45
CA TYR A 44 -2.51 5.26 -7.77
C TYR A 44 -3.98 5.36 -8.21
N CYS A 45 -4.92 5.00 -7.35
CA CYS A 45 -6.34 5.10 -7.64
C CYS A 45 -6.79 6.54 -7.89
N ASP A 46 -6.33 7.47 -7.06
CA ASP A 46 -6.59 8.91 -7.22
C ASP A 46 -6.10 9.41 -8.58
N TYR A 47 -4.87 9.05 -8.97
CA TYR A 47 -4.30 9.48 -10.24
C TYR A 47 -5.03 8.90 -11.47
N TRP A 48 -5.36 7.62 -11.47
CA TRP A 48 -5.91 6.94 -12.64
C TRP A 48 -7.43 6.99 -12.76
N TYR A 49 -8.15 6.95 -11.63
CA TYR A 49 -9.60 6.80 -11.62
C TYR A 49 -10.36 8.03 -11.12
N VAL A 50 -9.73 8.91 -10.33
CA VAL A 50 -10.40 10.10 -9.77
C VAL A 50 -10.03 11.37 -10.52
N LYS A 51 -8.74 11.59 -10.78
CA LYS A 51 -8.26 12.82 -11.44
C LYS A 51 -8.69 12.91 -12.89
N SER A 52 -9.04 14.13 -13.29
CA SER A 52 -9.36 14.45 -14.69
C SER A 52 -8.08 14.48 -15.54
N GLU A 53 -8.25 14.47 -16.86
CA GLU A 53 -7.10 14.52 -17.77
C GLU A 53 -6.31 15.83 -17.67
N SER A 54 -6.99 16.95 -17.41
CA SER A 54 -6.36 18.25 -17.12
C SER A 54 -5.46 18.18 -15.89
N ASP A 55 -5.95 17.59 -14.79
CA ASP A 55 -5.17 17.47 -13.54
C ASP A 55 -3.94 16.58 -13.73
N ARG A 56 -4.09 15.47 -14.47
CA ARG A 56 -2.97 14.58 -14.79
C ARG A 56 -1.91 15.27 -15.63
N ASN A 57 -2.33 16.07 -16.61
CA ASN A 57 -1.42 16.79 -17.49
C ASN A 57 -0.69 17.92 -16.76
N GLU A 58 -1.33 18.59 -15.81
CA GLU A 58 -0.66 19.54 -14.92
C GLU A 58 0.42 18.85 -14.07
N ILE A 59 0.07 17.71 -13.45
CA ILE A 59 1.03 16.89 -12.69
C ILE A 59 2.22 16.49 -13.58
N ARG A 60 1.97 16.00 -14.79
CA ARG A 60 3.03 15.63 -15.73
C ARG A 60 3.94 16.80 -16.07
N ARG A 61 3.39 17.99 -16.37
CA ARG A 61 4.19 19.20 -16.62
C ARG A 61 5.04 19.57 -15.40
N LYS A 62 4.47 19.49 -14.20
CA LYS A 62 5.17 19.86 -12.96
C LYS A 62 6.39 18.97 -12.67
N TYR A 63 6.35 17.69 -13.06
CA TYR A 63 7.45 16.74 -12.86
C TYR A 63 8.34 16.54 -14.09
N GLN A 64 8.02 17.18 -15.22
CA GLN A 64 8.81 17.15 -16.47
C GLN A 64 9.68 18.41 -16.65
N SER A 65 9.40 19.46 -15.86
CA SER A 65 10.28 20.62 -15.63
C SER A 65 11.49 20.26 -14.78
#